data_AF-A0A9P6HBP6-F1
#
_entry.id   AF-A0A9P6HBP6-F1
#
_cell.length_a   1.000
_cell.length_b   1.000
_cell.length_c   1.000
_cell.angle_alpha   90.00
_cell.angle_beta   90.00
_cell.angle_gamma   90.00
#
_symmetry.space_group_name_H-M   'P 1'
#
loop_
_entity.id
_entity.type
_entity.pdbx_description
1 polymer ?
#
loop_
_entity_poly.entity_id
_entity_poly.type
_entity_poly.pdbx_seq_one_letter_code
_entity_poly.pdbx_strand_id
1 'polypeptide(L)'
;MTRFDDGSANRSARPPIAFGVSKLWIPHVLLICFIYYVSLSPQQDVGQNAFWTFGVYIRDLVGGRVVDAGVVFMWVAHLVEAVYTAILARRYETTLVVGVSYVLATLIFGGAGWQELSNRAQKSSARSKAA
;
A
#
# COMPACT_ATOMS: atom_id res chain seq x y z
N MET A 1 37.31 -31.49 4.38
CA MET A 1 37.24 -30.20 5.11
C MET A 1 37.03 -29.09 4.08
N THR A 2 35.78 -28.74 3.80
CA THR A 2 35.41 -27.69 2.83
C THR A 2 35.06 -26.44 3.61
N ARG A 3 35.91 -25.42 3.51
CA ARG A 3 35.68 -24.09 4.06
C ARG A 3 34.51 -23.48 3.28
N PHE A 4 33.34 -23.39 3.90
CA PHE A 4 32.26 -22.57 3.37
C PHE A 4 32.73 -21.11 3.49
N ASP A 5 33.24 -20.56 2.40
CA ASP A 5 33.28 -19.11 2.23
C ASP A 5 31.84 -18.64 2.12
N ASP A 6 31.29 -18.15 3.23
CA ASP A 6 29.92 -17.68 3.38
C ASP A 6 29.65 -16.36 2.62
N GLY A 7 30.65 -15.84 1.90
CA GLY A 7 30.51 -14.66 1.02
C GLY A 7 30.00 -13.41 1.75
N SER A 8 29.97 -13.44 3.07
CA SER A 8 29.32 -12.43 3.93
C SER A 8 30.14 -11.15 4.00
N ALA A 9 31.45 -11.24 3.78
CA ALA A 9 32.40 -10.14 3.97
C ALA A 9 32.37 -9.03 2.89
N ASN A 10 31.74 -9.28 1.73
CA ASN A 10 31.71 -8.31 0.62
C ASN A 10 30.31 -7.71 0.33
N ARG A 11 29.40 -7.74 1.30
CA ARG A 11 28.18 -6.95 1.20
C ARG A 11 28.54 -5.49 1.40
N SER A 12 28.82 -4.79 0.30
CA SER A 12 28.93 -3.33 0.28
C SER A 12 27.78 -2.74 1.09
N ALA A 13 28.12 -1.94 2.10
CA ALA A 13 27.17 -1.37 3.05
C ALA A 13 26.15 -0.53 2.28
N ARG A 14 25.01 -1.14 1.92
CA ARG A 14 23.93 -0.43 1.25
C ARG A 14 23.38 0.58 2.26
N PRO A 15 23.15 1.84 1.85
CA PRO A 15 22.60 2.83 2.76
C PRO A 15 21.22 2.36 3.25
N PRO A 16 20.90 2.56 4.54
CA PRO A 16 19.62 2.17 5.09
C PRO A 16 18.48 2.88 4.34
N ILE A 17 17.47 2.11 3.93
CA ILE A 17 16.27 2.67 3.30
C ILE A 17 15.40 3.25 4.41
N ALA A 18 15.34 4.58 4.51
CA ALA A 18 14.40 5.27 5.39
C ALA A 18 12.98 5.28 4.79
N PHE A 19 11.97 5.20 5.66
CA PHE A 19 10.57 5.37 5.27
C PHE A 19 10.32 6.78 4.74
N GLY A 20 9.53 6.88 3.66
CA GLY A 20 9.12 8.15 3.08
C GLY A 20 7.71 8.02 2.48
N VAL A 21 6.95 9.11 2.52
CA VAL A 21 5.59 9.16 1.95
C VAL A 21 5.67 9.96 0.64
N SER A 22 5.37 9.29 -0.48
CA SER A 22 5.30 9.96 -1.79
C SER A 22 4.07 10.85 -1.85
N LYS A 23 4.09 11.98 -2.58
CA LYS A 23 2.92 12.88 -2.75
C LYS A 23 1.68 12.21 -3.36
N LEU A 24 1.86 11.03 -3.97
CA LEU A 24 0.79 10.23 -4.57
C LEU A 24 -0.15 9.58 -3.53
N TRP A 25 0.18 9.68 -2.24
CA TRP A 25 -0.69 9.20 -1.15
C TRP A 25 -2.00 10.00 -1.05
N ILE A 26 -2.00 11.30 -1.36
CA ILE A 26 -3.19 12.16 -1.22
C ILE A 26 -4.37 11.65 -2.06
N PRO A 27 -4.24 11.46 -3.38
CA PRO A 27 -5.37 10.97 -4.18
C PRO A 27 -5.80 9.55 -3.78
N HIS A 28 -4.90 8.69 -3.30
CA HIS A 28 -5.25 7.36 -2.81
C HIS A 28 -6.08 7.43 -1.53
N VAL A 29 -5.66 8.26 -0.56
CA VAL A 29 -6.42 8.47 0.68
C VAL A 29 -7.80 9.03 0.37
N LEU A 30 -7.90 10.01 -0.52
CA LEU A 30 -9.19 10.57 -0.94
C LEU A 30 -10.08 9.52 -1.59
N LEU A 31 -9.53 8.68 -2.47
CA LEU A 31 -10.26 7.59 -3.11
C LEU A 31 -10.77 6.57 -2.10
N ILE A 32 -9.93 6.15 -1.15
CA ILE A 32 -10.29 5.19 -0.10
C ILE A 32 -11.38 5.79 0.80
N CYS A 33 -11.21 7.03 1.25
CA CYS A 33 -12.23 7.74 2.04
C CYS A 33 -13.55 7.87 1.28
N PHE A 34 -13.50 8.15 -0.03
CA PHE A 34 -14.69 8.22 -0.87
C PHE A 34 -15.40 6.86 -0.98
N ILE A 35 -14.65 5.78 -1.23
CA ILE A 35 -15.20 4.41 -1.27
C ILE A 35 -15.87 4.06 0.05
N TYR A 36 -15.24 4.36 1.19
CA TYR A 36 -15.84 4.12 2.51
C TYR A 36 -17.06 4.99 2.76
N TYR A 37 -17.03 6.27 2.37
CA TYR A 37 -18.17 7.17 2.49
C TYR A 37 -19.39 6.61 1.73
N VAL A 38 -19.21 6.17 0.48
CA VAL A 38 -20.29 5.55 -0.32
C VAL A 38 -20.72 4.21 0.29
N SER A 39 -19.77 3.38 0.74
CA SER A 39 -20.06 2.06 1.32
C SER A 39 -20.82 2.13 2.65
N LEU A 40 -20.53 3.13 3.48
CA LEU A 40 -21.14 3.31 4.81
C LEU A 40 -22.39 4.20 4.77
N SER A 41 -22.77 4.71 3.60
CA SER A 41 -23.96 5.54 3.45
C SER A 41 -25.22 4.76 3.80
N PRO A 42 -26.05 5.24 4.76
CA PRO A 42 -27.25 4.54 5.19
C PRO A 42 -28.30 4.51 4.08
N GLN A 43 -28.82 3.33 3.76
CA GLN A 43 -29.85 3.18 2.72
C GLN A 43 -31.28 3.48 3.23
N GLN A 44 -31.47 3.37 4.54
CA GLN A 44 -32.70 3.71 5.24
C GLN A 44 -32.34 4.93 6.10
N ASP A 45 -33.11 6.01 6.04
CA ASP A 45 -32.91 7.27 6.79
C ASP A 45 -32.11 8.41 6.14
N VAL A 46 -32.21 8.56 4.81
CA VAL A 46 -31.63 9.73 4.09
C VAL A 46 -32.20 11.07 4.59
N GLY A 47 -33.43 11.07 5.10
CA GLY A 47 -34.15 12.28 5.50
C GLY A 47 -33.60 12.99 6.75
N GLN A 48 -32.73 12.35 7.54
CA GLN A 48 -32.23 12.95 8.78
C GLN A 48 -30.90 13.70 8.61
N ASN A 49 -30.11 13.41 7.57
CA ASN A 49 -28.75 13.95 7.44
C ASN A 49 -28.37 14.21 5.96
N ALA A 50 -28.35 15.49 5.55
CA ALA A 50 -27.95 15.91 4.20
C ALA A 50 -26.50 15.52 3.82
N PHE A 51 -25.66 15.21 4.81
CA PHE A 51 -24.29 14.73 4.60
C PHE A 51 -24.25 13.42 3.80
N TRP A 52 -25.25 12.53 3.94
CA TRP A 52 -25.26 11.23 3.27
C TRP A 52 -25.92 11.24 1.89
N THR A 53 -26.58 12.33 1.51
CA THR A 53 -27.36 12.42 0.26
C THR A 53 -26.52 12.05 -0.96
N PHE A 54 -25.28 12.55 -1.03
CA PHE A 54 -24.40 12.27 -2.17
C PHE A 54 -23.95 10.80 -2.22
N GLY A 55 -23.58 10.23 -1.07
CA GLY A 55 -23.16 8.83 -0.99
C GLY A 55 -24.28 7.84 -1.32
N VAL A 56 -25.50 8.12 -0.83
CA VAL A 56 -26.71 7.34 -1.18
C VAL A 56 -26.99 7.45 -2.68
N TYR A 57 -26.96 8.65 -3.25
CA TYR A 57 -27.17 8.85 -4.68
C TYR A 57 -26.19 8.02 -5.54
N ILE A 58 -24.90 8.01 -5.21
CA ILE A 58 -23.90 7.20 -5.92
C ILE A 58 -24.16 5.70 -5.71
N ARG A 59 -24.49 5.28 -4.49
CA ARG A 59 -24.75 3.86 -4.18
C ARG A 59 -26.00 3.33 -4.90
N ASP A 60 -27.04 4.16 -5.05
CA ASP A 60 -28.25 3.82 -5.80
C ASP A 60 -27.98 3.76 -7.32
N LEU A 61 -27.17 4.69 -7.84
CA LEU A 61 -26.79 4.71 -9.26
C LEU A 61 -25.94 3.50 -9.67
N VAL A 62 -24.95 3.13 -8.84
CA VAL A 62 -24.00 2.04 -9.11
C VAL A 62 -24.58 0.68 -8.70
N GLY A 63 -25.46 0.68 -7.70
CA GLY A 63 -25.99 -0.52 -7.05
C GLY A 63 -25.15 -0.95 -5.85
N GLY A 64 -25.79 -1.11 -4.69
CA GLY A 64 -25.12 -1.45 -3.44
C GLY A 64 -24.23 -2.71 -3.51
N ARG A 65 -24.69 -3.76 -4.21
CA ARG A 65 -23.90 -5.00 -4.39
C ARG A 65 -22.58 -4.78 -5.12
N VAL A 66 -22.56 -3.86 -6.09
CA VAL A 66 -21.35 -3.54 -6.86
C VAL A 66 -20.37 -2.75 -5.98
N VAL A 67 -20.87 -1.81 -5.18
CA VAL A 67 -20.06 -1.08 -4.19
C VAL A 67 -19.44 -2.05 -3.18
N ASP A 68 -20.23 -2.96 -2.62
CA ASP A 68 -19.76 -3.93 -1.62
C ASP A 68 -18.71 -4.88 -2.21
N ALA A 69 -18.94 -5.37 -3.43
CA ALA A 69 -17.96 -6.17 -4.16
C ALA A 69 -16.66 -5.39 -4.44
N GLY A 70 -16.77 -4.10 -4.76
CA GLY A 70 -15.62 -3.20 -4.94
C GLY A 70 -14.79 -3.03 -3.67
N VAL A 71 -15.43 -2.89 -2.51
CA VAL A 71 -14.74 -2.81 -1.21
C VAL A 71 -14.01 -4.11 -0.89
N VAL A 72 -14.66 -5.27 -1.10
CA VAL A 72 -14.02 -6.58 -0.91
C VAL A 72 -12.82 -6.75 -1.85
N PHE A 73 -12.99 -6.40 -3.12
CA PHE A 73 -11.91 -6.46 -4.12
C PHE A 73 -10.73 -5.56 -3.71
N MET A 74 -10.99 -4.33 -3.27
CA MET A 74 -9.98 -3.40 -2.78
C MET A 74 -9.17 -4.01 -1.62
N TRP A 75 -9.83 -4.62 -0.64
CA TRP A 75 -9.15 -5.27 0.49
C TRP A 75 -8.30 -6.47 0.06
N VAL A 76 -8.79 -7.28 -0.88
CA VAL A 76 -8.00 -8.40 -1.44
C VAL A 76 -6.78 -7.87 -2.18
N ALA A 77 -6.93 -6.82 -2.99
CA ALA A 77 -5.82 -6.19 -3.69
C ALA A 77 -4.77 -5.65 -2.71
N HIS A 78 -5.20 -4.93 -1.67
CA HIS A 78 -4.31 -4.41 -0.62
C HIS A 78 -3.58 -5.53 0.13
N LEU A 79 -4.25 -6.66 0.37
CA LEU A 79 -3.63 -7.82 1.01
C LEU A 79 -2.54 -8.43 0.12
N VAL A 80 -2.81 -8.61 -1.17
CA VAL A 80 -1.83 -9.11 -2.16
C VAL A 80 -0.63 -8.17 -2.25
N GLU A 81 -0.88 -6.86 -2.32
CA GLU A 81 0.18 -5.85 -2.33
C GLU A 81 1.01 -5.88 -1.03
N ALA A 82 0.37 -5.99 0.13
CA ALA A 82 1.06 -6.06 1.42
C ALA A 82 1.94 -7.32 1.56
N VAL A 83 1.45 -8.48 1.09
CA VAL A 83 2.24 -9.71 1.03
C VAL A 83 3.46 -9.53 0.12
N TYR A 84 3.25 -8.93 -1.05
CA TYR A 84 4.36 -8.65 -1.96
C TYR A 84 5.37 -7.66 -1.37
N THR A 85 4.91 -6.61 -0.67
CA THR A 85 5.76 -5.69 0.09
C THR A 85 6.57 -6.42 1.15
N ALA A 86 5.98 -7.38 1.87
CA ALA A 86 6.69 -8.16 2.87
C ALA A 86 7.81 -9.02 2.25
N ILE A 87 7.54 -9.65 1.10
CA ILE A 87 8.55 -10.40 0.33
C ILE A 87 9.68 -9.46 -0.11
N LEU A 88 9.34 -8.26 -0.60
CA LEU A 88 10.31 -7.29 -1.08
C LEU A 88 11.17 -6.72 0.05
N ALA A 89 10.57 -6.41 1.20
CA ALA A 89 11.24 -5.95 2.41
C ALA A 89 12.27 -6.98 2.90
N ARG A 90 11.90 -8.27 2.92
CA ARG A 90 12.83 -9.36 3.24
C ARG A 90 13.98 -9.46 2.24
N ARG A 91 13.71 -9.27 0.95
CA ARG A 91 14.73 -9.31 -0.11
C ARG A 91 15.74 -8.16 -0.03
N TYR A 92 15.32 -6.99 0.44
CA TYR A 92 16.20 -5.82 0.61
C TYR A 92 16.80 -5.69 2.01
N GLU A 93 16.66 -6.71 2.85
CA GLU A 93 17.24 -6.74 4.21
C GLU A 93 16.83 -5.51 5.04
N THR A 94 15.59 -5.04 4.86
CA THR A 94 15.07 -3.94 5.68
C THR A 94 14.99 -4.38 7.13
N THR A 95 15.20 -3.47 8.07
CA THR A 95 14.96 -3.75 9.49
C THR A 95 13.51 -4.16 9.70
N LEU A 96 13.23 -5.01 10.70
CA LEU A 96 11.89 -5.51 10.98
C LEU A 96 10.87 -4.37 11.12
N VAL A 97 11.24 -3.30 11.84
CA VAL A 97 10.39 -2.12 12.04
C VAL A 97 10.05 -1.46 10.71
N VAL A 98 11.04 -1.18 9.86
CA VAL A 98 10.82 -0.53 8.56
C VAL A 98 9.99 -1.42 7.65
N GLY A 99 10.29 -2.73 7.60
CA GLY A 99 9.52 -3.70 6.82
C GLY A 99 8.06 -3.75 7.24
N VAL A 100 7.78 -3.83 8.54
CA VAL A 100 6.41 -3.81 9.09
C VAL A 100 5.71 -2.48 8.75
N SER A 101 6.39 -1.34 8.88
CA SER A 101 5.81 -0.05 8.50
C SER A 101 5.41 0.01 7.02
N TYR A 102 6.23 -0.53 6.11
CA TYR A 102 5.89 -0.60 4.69
C TYR A 102 4.72 -1.55 4.41
N VAL A 103 4.66 -2.70 5.09
CA VAL A 103 3.54 -3.65 4.96
C VAL A 103 2.24 -3.02 5.44
N LEU A 104 2.23 -2.38 6.61
CA LEU A 104 1.05 -1.67 7.13
C LEU A 104 0.64 -0.51 6.24
N ALA A 105 1.61 0.28 5.76
CA ALA A 105 1.33 1.38 4.83
C ALA A 105 0.73 0.86 3.52
N THR A 106 1.23 -0.26 2.99
CA THR A 106 0.67 -0.88 1.77
C THR A 106 -0.72 -1.45 2.03
N LEU A 107 -0.94 -2.08 3.19
CA LEU A 107 -2.25 -2.64 3.53
C LEU A 107 -3.33 -1.54 3.67
N ILE A 108 -2.96 -0.38 4.20
CA ILE A 108 -3.92 0.73 4.41
C ILE A 108 -4.07 1.58 3.15
N PHE A 109 -2.97 1.97 2.51
CA PHE A 109 -2.95 2.95 1.42
C PHE A 109 -2.75 2.34 0.02
N GLY A 110 -2.63 1.02 -0.06
CA GLY A 110 -2.43 0.28 -1.30
C GLY A 110 -1.12 0.65 -2.01
N GLY A 111 -1.21 0.77 -3.34
CA GLY A 111 -0.10 1.02 -4.25
C GLY A 111 0.77 2.25 -3.95
N ALA A 112 0.29 3.24 -3.17
CA ALA A 112 1.10 4.40 -2.80
C ALA A 112 2.33 4.03 -1.95
N GLY A 113 2.18 3.07 -1.03
CA GLY A 113 3.30 2.55 -0.23
C GLY A 113 4.26 1.70 -1.07
N TRP A 114 3.69 0.90 -1.97
CA TRP A 114 4.44 0.04 -2.89
C TRP A 114 5.35 0.82 -3.85
N GLN A 115 4.81 1.83 -4.53
CA GLN A 115 5.53 2.60 -5.54
C GLN A 115 6.79 3.26 -4.97
N GLU A 116 6.73 3.77 -3.74
CA GLU A 116 7.88 4.39 -3.10
C GLU A 116 9.01 3.40 -2.84
N LEU A 117 8.70 2.21 -2.34
CA LEU A 117 9.68 1.15 -2.12
C LEU A 117 10.30 0.70 -3.45
N SER A 118 9.48 0.50 -4.49
CA SER A 118 9.94 0.15 -5.84
C SER A 118 10.86 1.23 -6.44
N ASN A 119 10.47 2.50 -6.36
CA ASN A 119 11.28 3.61 -6.87
C ASN A 119 12.63 3.71 -6.17
N ARG A 120 12.68 3.45 -4.85
CA ARG A 120 13.93 3.43 -4.09
C ARG A 120 14.80 2.23 -4.44
N ALA A 121 14.21 1.05 -4.58
CA ALA A 121 14.89 -0.16 -5.01
C ALA A 121 15.55 0.01 -6.39
N GLN A 122 14.84 0.63 -7.34
CA GLN A 122 15.38 0.96 -8.66
C GLN A 122 16.52 1.98 -8.58
N LYS A 123 16.36 3.06 -7.81
CA LYS A 123 17.41 4.06 -7.59
C LYS A 123 18.68 3.47 -6.95
N SER A 124 18.52 2.58 -5.97
CA SER A 124 19.63 1.86 -5.33
C SER A 124 20.38 0.98 -6.33
N SER A 125 19.62 0.24 -7.16
CA SER A 125 20.19 -0.64 -8.19
C SER A 125 20.93 0.15 -9.28
N ALA A 126 20.44 1.32 -9.66
CA ALA A 126 21.11 2.19 -10.64
C ALA A 126 22.44 2.75 -10.11
N ARG A 127 22.50 3.19 -8.84
CA ARG A 127 23.74 3.68 -8.22
C ARG A 127 24.81 2.59 -8.13
N SER A 128 24.42 1.36 -7.81
CA SER A 128 25.35 0.23 -7.73
C SER A 128 25.98 -0.15 -9.07
N LYS A 129 25.38 0.22 -10.21
CA LYS A 129 25.95 -0.04 -11.54
C LYS A 129 26.89 1.09 -12.02
N ALA A 130 26.84 2.24 -11.37
CA ALA A 130 27.62 3.42 -11.75
C ALA A 130 28.91 3.59 -10.93
N ALA A 131 29.05 2.83 -9.85
CA ALA A 131 30.26 2.74 -9.02
C ALA A 131 31.09 1.53 -9.45
#